data_AF-A0A0P7ZUH7-F1
#
_entry.id   AF-A0A0P7ZUH7-F1
#
_cell.length_a   1.000
_cell.length_b   1.000
_cell.length_c   1.000
_cell.angle_alpha   90.00
_cell.angle_beta   90.00
_cell.angle_gamma   90.00
#
_symmetry.space_group_name_H-M   'P 1'
#
loop_
_entity.id
_entity.type
_entity.pdbx_description
1 polymer ?
#
loop_
_entity_poly.entity_id
_entity_poly.type
_entity_poly.pdbx_seq_one_letter_code
_entity_poly.pdbx_strand_id
1 'polypeptide(L)'
;MNFTPNKVEQSIANKLHPRNPQKVLGKFLLMPVIAGGIVGATFGITQAVGISSSAIAQSWGINPPQSDTSQAQPTEPDGSSNAPSVSPSTRKVSPLVTNISEFEAYGEVIERTKSMIRDPEAQRLASEHGLQVLDITWEDTGRYDNSSVGPNISDMTIQVEHRDPRTGEAQLHLMPVIRYPNFSDLTADVPMQKLSVLTGNEKGEAVESTSLAEVLEDLRSYLSAPDSWKGDRTSLLAARDSHVLVSAQAAFLPIPKSGVATFNPVLFNYQSYPGDPAVLTILATREGTSTTIIDNQRDGFGAGRTWGQRLFFNKDGDRASLTGKRISDFNQEQTSPSNEGISLPPVEVTEADGVNMVMLIQVPLKQKDPFSSGSVASDSSLQSLEVLSAPMAVMSRAESNVEAAVIGHGPVEGPFTEIDDLAIERDPNFPIRVTVQFYKATDNGIVSEKDLADIDAQIQRIYDDADYVGSLVTDGRTRRPTEYDGEHTQPEDWWEAFWEHSANRQGLGRDAAIDLLRRLRGENGPKE
;
A
#
# COMPACT_ATOMS: atom_id res chain seq x y z
N MET A 1 -5.34 -22.17 15.28
CA MET A 1 -5.67 -20.82 14.77
C MET A 1 -6.28 -21.01 13.40
N ASN A 2 -7.51 -20.53 13.24
CA ASN A 2 -8.28 -20.73 12.03
C ASN A 2 -7.99 -19.61 11.04
N PHE A 3 -7.47 -19.95 9.87
CA PHE A 3 -7.61 -19.11 8.67
C PHE A 3 -9.03 -19.31 8.12
N THR A 4 -10.01 -18.96 8.92
CA THR A 4 -11.44 -19.08 8.60
C THR A 4 -12.13 -17.90 9.28
N PRO A 5 -12.96 -17.13 8.57
CA PRO A 5 -13.65 -15.99 9.15
C PRO A 5 -14.47 -16.44 10.37
N ASN A 6 -14.56 -15.56 11.34
CA ASN A 6 -15.23 -15.85 12.59
C ASN A 6 -16.72 -16.10 12.30
N LYS A 7 -17.39 -17.07 12.94
CA LYS A 7 -18.82 -17.37 12.65
C LYS A 7 -19.75 -16.16 12.84
N VAL A 8 -19.28 -15.13 13.54
CA VAL A 8 -19.92 -13.82 13.68
C VAL A 8 -20.02 -13.08 12.33
N GLU A 9 -19.00 -13.10 11.50
CA GLU A 9 -18.95 -12.40 10.20
C GLU A 9 -19.97 -12.99 9.22
N GLN A 10 -19.98 -14.33 9.08
CA GLN A 10 -21.00 -15.04 8.29
C GLN A 10 -22.43 -14.86 8.83
N SER A 11 -22.60 -14.61 10.13
CA SER A 11 -23.90 -14.39 10.78
C SER A 11 -24.46 -12.98 10.55
N ILE A 12 -23.59 -11.97 10.39
CA ILE A 12 -23.97 -10.59 10.09
C ILE A 12 -24.38 -10.47 8.61
N ALA A 13 -23.60 -11.03 7.69
CA ALA A 13 -23.92 -11.03 6.26
C ALA A 13 -25.30 -11.65 5.95
N ASN A 14 -25.64 -12.77 6.60
CA ASN A 14 -26.93 -13.44 6.43
C ASN A 14 -28.16 -12.66 6.99
N LYS A 15 -27.95 -11.57 7.74
CA LYS A 15 -29.06 -10.75 8.29
C LYS A 15 -29.40 -9.51 7.47
N LEU A 16 -28.56 -9.12 6.51
CA LEU A 16 -28.76 -7.94 5.67
C LEU A 16 -29.34 -8.32 4.30
N HIS A 17 -30.55 -8.90 4.30
CA HIS A 17 -31.37 -9.11 3.11
C HIS A 17 -32.58 -8.15 3.11
N PRO A 18 -32.51 -6.98 2.46
CA PRO A 18 -33.69 -6.16 2.23
C PRO A 18 -34.58 -6.80 1.15
N ARG A 19 -35.87 -6.98 1.46
CA ARG A 19 -36.84 -7.52 0.50
C ARG A 19 -37.07 -6.55 -0.66
N ASN A 20 -36.82 -7.05 -1.87
CA ASN A 20 -37.20 -6.53 -3.18
C ASN A 20 -38.53 -5.72 -3.21
N PRO A 21 -38.51 -4.43 -3.64
CA PRO A 21 -39.70 -3.67 -3.98
C PRO A 21 -39.72 -3.21 -5.45
N GLN A 22 -40.24 -4.04 -6.36
CA GLN A 22 -40.78 -3.54 -7.63
C GLN A 22 -42.29 -3.27 -7.52
N LYS A 23 -42.73 -2.22 -8.22
CA LYS A 23 -44.12 -1.75 -8.45
C LYS A 23 -44.78 -0.94 -7.32
N VAL A 24 -44.84 0.38 -7.51
CA VAL A 24 -46.13 1.09 -7.70
C VAL A 24 -45.95 2.14 -8.80
N LEU A 25 -46.86 2.18 -9.77
CA LEU A 25 -46.95 3.20 -10.82
C LEU A 25 -48.19 4.06 -10.55
N GLY A 26 -48.06 5.39 -10.51
CA GLY A 26 -49.20 6.29 -10.24
C GLY A 26 -49.00 7.69 -10.82
N LYS A 27 -49.78 8.04 -11.86
CA LYS A 27 -49.84 9.36 -12.49
C LYS A 27 -50.68 10.35 -11.68
N PHE A 28 -50.42 11.66 -11.79
CA PHE A 28 -51.31 12.86 -11.75
C PHE A 28 -50.41 14.10 -11.42
N LEU A 29 -50.54 15.34 -11.92
CA LEU A 29 -51.18 15.96 -13.11
C LEU A 29 -50.56 17.39 -13.34
N LEU A 30 -50.91 18.06 -14.44
CA LEU A 30 -50.53 19.41 -14.92
C LEU A 30 -51.43 20.57 -14.34
N MET A 31 -51.07 21.87 -14.33
CA MET A 31 -49.80 22.54 -14.69
C MET A 31 -49.43 23.86 -13.89
N PRO A 32 -49.97 25.09 -14.12
CA PRO A 32 -49.11 26.30 -14.00
C PRO A 32 -49.67 27.52 -13.20
N VAL A 33 -48.89 28.63 -13.12
CA VAL A 33 -49.23 30.05 -13.46
C VAL A 33 -48.56 31.16 -12.58
N ILE A 34 -47.64 31.90 -13.22
CA ILE A 34 -47.33 33.37 -13.17
C ILE A 34 -46.67 34.06 -11.93
N ALA A 35 -45.39 34.39 -12.14
CA ALA A 35 -44.69 35.70 -12.08
C ALA A 35 -44.86 36.73 -10.93
N GLY A 36 -43.71 37.34 -10.58
CA GLY A 36 -43.59 38.64 -9.89
C GLY A 36 -42.17 38.90 -9.39
N GLY A 37 -41.39 39.73 -10.07
CA GLY A 37 -40.03 40.10 -9.63
C GLY A 37 -39.93 41.56 -9.20
N ILE A 38 -38.90 41.91 -8.42
CA ILE A 38 -38.33 43.27 -8.27
C ILE A 38 -36.87 43.16 -7.80
N VAL A 39 -36.06 44.15 -8.20
CA VAL A 39 -34.60 44.22 -8.01
C VAL A 39 -34.23 44.77 -6.62
N GLY A 40 -33.16 44.24 -6.02
CA GLY A 40 -32.50 44.84 -4.85
C GLY A 40 -31.15 44.19 -4.58
N ALA A 41 -30.05 44.86 -4.93
CA ALA A 41 -28.69 44.38 -4.74
C ALA A 41 -27.97 45.14 -3.62
N THR A 42 -27.46 44.44 -2.61
CA THR A 42 -26.37 44.92 -1.75
C THR A 42 -25.49 43.76 -1.30
N PHE A 43 -24.18 44.01 -1.27
CA PHE A 43 -23.10 43.03 -1.09
C PHE A 43 -23.16 42.25 0.23
N GLY A 44 -23.01 40.93 0.13
CA GLY A 44 -22.48 40.07 1.19
C GLY A 44 -21.31 39.26 0.64
N ILE A 45 -20.08 39.57 1.06
CA ILE A 45 -18.89 38.81 0.65
C ILE A 45 -18.80 37.56 1.54
N THR A 46 -19.41 36.47 1.08
CA THR A 46 -19.10 35.13 1.57
C THR A 46 -18.09 34.53 0.60
N GLN A 47 -16.80 34.67 0.88
CA GLN A 47 -15.81 33.85 0.17
C GLN A 47 -15.97 32.41 0.63
N ALA A 48 -16.78 31.64 -0.11
CA ALA A 48 -16.59 30.21 -0.18
C ALA A 48 -15.24 29.99 -0.84
N VAL A 49 -14.22 29.63 -0.05
CA VAL A 49 -12.95 29.11 -0.57
C VAL A 49 -13.26 27.72 -1.14
N GLY A 50 -13.75 27.71 -2.37
CA GLY A 50 -13.84 26.49 -3.17
C GLY A 50 -12.42 26.06 -3.50
N ILE A 51 -11.85 25.20 -2.66
CA ILE A 51 -10.56 24.57 -2.93
C ILE A 51 -10.73 23.75 -4.21
N SER A 52 -9.96 24.13 -5.22
CA SER A 52 -10.10 23.61 -6.58
C SER A 52 -9.76 22.12 -6.65
N SER A 53 -10.50 21.39 -7.49
CA SER A 53 -10.27 19.99 -7.87
C SER A 53 -8.91 19.73 -8.56
N SER A 54 -8.07 20.75 -8.70
CA SER A 54 -6.74 20.68 -9.31
C SER A 54 -5.62 20.20 -8.36
N ALA A 55 -5.76 20.32 -7.04
CA ALA A 55 -4.69 19.92 -6.09
C ALA A 55 -4.44 18.41 -6.09
N ILE A 56 -5.51 17.61 -6.18
CA ILE A 56 -5.41 16.14 -6.28
C ILE A 56 -4.94 15.73 -7.68
N ALA A 57 -5.38 16.41 -8.74
CA ALA A 57 -4.88 16.16 -10.09
C ALA A 57 -3.37 16.42 -10.23
N GLN A 58 -2.80 17.35 -9.45
CA GLN A 58 -1.35 17.60 -9.40
C GLN A 58 -0.55 16.55 -8.62
N SER A 59 -1.16 15.82 -7.68
CA SER A 59 -0.55 14.65 -7.05
C SER A 59 -0.80 13.33 -7.82
N TRP A 60 -1.63 13.35 -8.86
CA TRP A 60 -2.03 12.18 -9.66
C TRP A 60 -1.59 12.22 -11.13
N GLY A 61 -1.05 13.34 -11.62
CA GLY A 61 -0.62 13.49 -13.02
C GLY A 61 -1.73 13.30 -14.06
N ILE A 62 -3.00 13.47 -13.66
CA ILE A 62 -4.18 13.37 -14.54
C ILE A 62 -4.18 14.58 -15.49
N ASN A 63 -3.43 14.45 -16.58
CA ASN A 63 -3.40 15.44 -17.64
C ASN A 63 -4.62 15.27 -18.56
N PRO A 64 -5.48 16.29 -18.73
CA PRO A 64 -6.38 16.31 -19.89
C PRO A 64 -5.51 16.43 -21.16
N PRO A 65 -5.81 15.68 -22.24
CA PRO A 65 -4.93 15.62 -23.40
C PRO A 65 -4.86 16.99 -24.10
N GLN A 66 -3.65 17.55 -24.15
CA GLN A 66 -3.34 18.70 -25.00
C GLN A 66 -2.37 18.29 -26.10
N SER A 67 -2.84 18.39 -27.34
CA SER A 67 -1.97 18.46 -28.51
C SER A 67 -1.28 19.82 -28.54
N ASP A 68 0.05 19.86 -28.64
CA ASP A 68 0.63 20.36 -29.90
C ASP A 68 2.13 20.10 -30.06
N THR A 69 2.50 20.01 -31.33
CA THR A 69 3.87 19.85 -31.84
C THR A 69 4.78 21.04 -31.54
N SER A 70 6.05 20.78 -31.20
CA SER A 70 7.16 21.58 -31.76
C SER A 70 8.47 20.78 -31.80
N GLN A 71 9.30 21.07 -32.80
CA GLN A 71 10.53 20.34 -33.12
C GLN A 71 11.76 20.99 -32.48
N ALA A 72 12.72 20.19 -32.05
CA ALA A 72 14.10 20.62 -31.84
C ALA A 72 15.08 19.54 -32.34
N GLN A 73 16.06 19.92 -33.15
CA GLN A 73 17.11 19.02 -33.64
C GLN A 73 18.28 18.96 -32.64
N PRO A 74 19.02 17.84 -32.57
CA PRO A 74 20.12 17.68 -31.64
C PRO A 74 21.42 18.33 -32.13
N THR A 75 22.28 18.68 -31.18
CA THR A 75 23.71 18.98 -31.40
C THR A 75 24.53 18.05 -30.52
N GLU A 76 25.37 17.21 -31.13
CA GLU A 76 26.27 16.28 -30.43
C GLU A 76 27.49 16.98 -29.78
N PRO A 77 28.13 16.33 -28.79
CA PRO A 77 29.11 16.98 -27.91
C PRO A 77 30.57 16.84 -28.40
N ASP A 78 31.40 17.80 -28.01
CA ASP A 78 32.86 17.69 -28.10
C ASP A 78 33.42 17.39 -26.70
N GLY A 79 34.31 16.40 -26.59
CA GLY A 79 34.71 15.82 -25.31
C GLY A 79 36.12 16.24 -24.88
N SER A 80 36.35 16.33 -23.56
CA SER A 80 37.64 15.88 -23.01
C SER A 80 37.56 15.49 -21.53
N SER A 81 38.28 14.42 -21.23
CA SER A 81 38.58 13.89 -19.90
C SER A 81 39.06 14.90 -18.86
N ASN A 82 38.69 14.69 -17.59
CA ASN A 82 39.67 14.61 -16.50
C ASN A 82 39.09 13.93 -15.25
N ALA A 83 39.68 12.79 -14.86
CA ALA A 83 39.33 12.07 -13.64
C ALA A 83 40.33 12.39 -12.51
N PRO A 84 39.85 12.67 -11.28
CA PRO A 84 40.64 12.52 -10.06
C PRO A 84 40.24 11.25 -9.30
N SER A 85 41.24 10.54 -8.77
CA SER A 85 41.07 9.32 -7.98
C SER A 85 40.28 9.55 -6.68
N VAL A 86 39.14 8.87 -6.52
CA VAL A 86 38.40 8.86 -5.25
C VAL A 86 39.02 7.81 -4.31
N SER A 87 39.60 8.28 -3.19
CA SER A 87 39.98 7.42 -2.07
C SER A 87 38.72 6.99 -1.29
N PRO A 88 38.69 5.80 -0.66
CA PRO A 88 37.47 5.26 -0.06
C PRO A 88 37.04 6.09 1.15
N SER A 89 36.07 6.99 0.94
CA SER A 89 35.47 7.77 2.03
C SER A 89 34.66 6.84 2.92
N THR A 90 34.84 7.01 4.22
CA THR A 90 34.23 6.18 5.26
C THR A 90 32.71 6.17 5.15
N ARG A 91 32.17 4.96 4.97
CA ARG A 91 30.74 4.62 4.97
C ARG A 91 30.05 5.17 6.23
N LYS A 92 29.47 6.36 6.16
CA LYS A 92 28.59 6.92 7.20
C LYS A 92 27.24 6.22 7.12
N VAL A 93 27.09 5.19 7.95
CA VAL A 93 25.79 4.60 8.28
C VAL A 93 24.88 5.70 8.86
N SER A 94 23.57 5.60 8.65
CA SER A 94 22.55 6.43 9.31
C SER A 94 22.79 6.54 10.82
N PRO A 95 22.29 7.59 11.49
CA PRO A 95 22.46 7.75 12.93
C PRO A 95 21.90 6.53 13.65
N LEU A 96 22.79 5.66 14.12
CA LEU A 96 22.47 4.75 15.22
C LEU A 96 21.89 5.60 16.33
N VAL A 97 20.83 5.12 16.97
CA VAL A 97 20.30 5.72 18.20
C VAL A 97 21.38 5.59 19.27
N THR A 98 22.27 6.58 19.37
CA THR A 98 23.46 6.53 20.22
C THR A 98 23.15 6.65 21.71
N ASN A 99 21.89 6.89 22.06
CA ASN A 99 21.43 7.15 23.41
C ASN A 99 20.32 6.17 23.80
N ILE A 100 20.53 5.44 24.91
CA ILE A 100 19.58 4.43 25.40
C ILE A 100 18.22 5.05 25.72
N SER A 101 18.15 6.29 26.20
CA SER A 101 16.87 6.95 26.51
C SER A 101 16.05 7.27 25.27
N GLU A 102 16.71 7.57 24.14
CA GLU A 102 16.02 7.78 22.84
C GLU A 102 15.51 6.45 22.28
N PHE A 103 16.28 5.37 22.44
CA PHE A 103 15.86 4.03 22.05
C PHE A 103 14.62 3.57 22.84
N GLU A 104 14.63 3.75 24.16
CA GLU A 104 13.52 3.39 25.05
C GLU A 104 12.28 4.25 24.78
N ALA A 105 12.44 5.57 24.64
CA ALA A 105 11.33 6.48 24.30
C ALA A 105 10.71 6.16 22.92
N TYR A 106 11.52 5.80 21.93
CA TYR A 106 11.03 5.39 20.61
C TYR A 106 10.27 4.05 20.68
N GLY A 107 10.74 3.11 21.51
CA GLY A 107 10.03 1.85 21.77
C GLY A 107 8.63 2.06 22.37
N GLU A 108 8.47 3.03 23.28
CA GLU A 108 7.14 3.40 23.79
C GLU A 108 6.21 3.94 22.69
N VAL A 109 6.73 4.75 21.77
CA VAL A 109 5.96 5.29 20.64
C VAL A 109 5.51 4.18 19.67
N ILE A 110 6.40 3.24 19.38
CA ILE A 110 6.11 2.05 18.56
C ILE A 110 5.00 1.21 19.20
N GLU A 111 5.10 0.86 20.48
CA GLU A 111 4.09 0.01 21.12
C GLU A 111 2.75 0.73 21.35
N ARG A 112 2.75 2.06 21.56
CA ARG A 112 1.50 2.87 21.53
C ARG A 112 0.82 2.81 20.17
N THR A 113 1.56 3.05 19.09
CA THR A 113 1.04 3.03 17.71
C THR A 113 0.51 1.64 17.36
N LYS A 114 1.31 0.59 17.56
CA LYS A 114 0.91 -0.81 17.35
C LYS A 114 -0.34 -1.21 18.15
N SER A 115 -0.53 -0.67 19.36
CA SER A 115 -1.68 -0.99 20.21
C SER A 115 -3.03 -0.54 19.62
N MET A 116 -3.05 0.38 18.64
CA MET A 116 -4.27 0.84 17.96
C MET A 116 -5.13 -0.30 17.39
N ILE A 117 -4.49 -1.40 16.93
CA ILE A 117 -5.19 -2.58 16.38
C ILE A 117 -6.10 -3.23 17.44
N ARG A 118 -5.80 -3.05 18.73
CA ARG A 118 -6.55 -3.60 19.86
C ARG A 118 -7.25 -2.52 20.71
N ASP A 119 -7.18 -1.24 20.32
CA ASP A 119 -7.93 -0.17 20.99
C ASP A 119 -9.41 -0.25 20.62
N PRO A 120 -10.32 -0.49 21.59
CA PRO A 120 -11.76 -0.54 21.32
C PRO A 120 -12.31 0.75 20.74
N GLU A 121 -11.71 1.92 21.02
CA GLU A 121 -12.17 3.19 20.46
C GLU A 121 -11.74 3.37 19.01
N ALA A 122 -10.47 3.11 18.68
CA ALA A 122 -9.99 3.19 17.31
C ALA A 122 -10.79 2.26 16.39
N GLN A 123 -11.09 1.03 16.85
CA GLN A 123 -11.96 0.11 16.14
C GLN A 123 -13.42 0.59 16.06
N ARG A 124 -13.98 1.18 17.13
CA ARG A 124 -15.34 1.74 17.12
C ARG A 124 -15.46 2.88 16.10
N LEU A 125 -14.57 3.87 16.17
CA LEU A 125 -14.57 5.03 15.27
C LEU A 125 -14.34 4.60 13.81
N ALA A 126 -13.41 3.67 13.55
CA ALA A 126 -13.24 3.11 12.20
C ALA A 126 -14.52 2.43 11.69
N SER A 127 -15.18 1.63 12.55
CA SER A 127 -16.39 0.90 12.17
C SER A 127 -17.60 1.79 11.85
N GLU A 128 -17.63 3.02 12.37
CA GLU A 128 -18.68 4.01 12.06
C GLU A 128 -18.61 4.49 10.58
N HIS A 129 -17.43 4.38 9.97
CA HIS A 129 -17.19 4.61 8.53
C HIS A 129 -17.15 3.30 7.70
N GLY A 130 -17.43 2.15 8.33
CA GLY A 130 -17.29 0.83 7.69
C GLY A 130 -15.83 0.38 7.49
N LEU A 131 -14.88 1.07 8.12
CA LEU A 131 -13.45 0.75 8.09
C LEU A 131 -13.05 -0.13 9.29
N GLN A 132 -11.85 -0.71 9.23
CA GLN A 132 -11.26 -1.57 10.24
C GLN A 132 -9.76 -1.28 10.39
N VAL A 133 -9.23 -1.33 11.61
CA VAL A 133 -7.79 -1.21 11.88
C VAL A 133 -7.17 -2.61 11.96
N LEU A 134 -6.10 -2.87 11.19
CA LEU A 134 -5.48 -4.17 10.95
C LEU A 134 -3.95 -4.07 11.02
N ASP A 135 -3.24 -5.18 11.28
CA ASP A 135 -1.78 -5.31 11.07
C ASP A 135 -1.40 -5.91 9.71
N ILE A 136 -2.35 -6.59 9.05
CA ILE A 136 -2.14 -7.33 7.80
C ILE A 136 -3.32 -7.06 6.88
N THR A 137 -3.03 -6.59 5.67
CA THR A 137 -4.03 -6.38 4.63
C THR A 137 -3.90 -7.42 3.53
N TRP A 138 -5.02 -7.78 2.90
CA TRP A 138 -5.04 -8.72 1.79
C TRP A 138 -5.18 -7.95 0.49
N GLU A 139 -4.15 -8.05 -0.36
CA GLU A 139 -4.18 -7.53 -1.73
C GLU A 139 -4.38 -8.70 -2.68
N ASP A 140 -5.62 -8.87 -3.14
CA ASP A 140 -6.01 -9.95 -4.03
C ASP A 140 -6.36 -9.48 -5.42
N THR A 141 -6.00 -10.32 -6.39
CA THR A 141 -6.47 -10.22 -7.78
C THR A 141 -7.28 -11.45 -8.22
N GLY A 142 -7.25 -12.53 -7.44
CA GLY A 142 -7.79 -13.84 -7.84
C GLY A 142 -8.57 -14.61 -6.76
N ARG A 143 -9.10 -13.97 -5.72
CA ARG A 143 -9.76 -14.69 -4.60
C ARG A 143 -11.05 -15.40 -5.04
N TYR A 144 -11.29 -16.60 -4.54
CA TYR A 144 -12.52 -17.34 -4.79
C TYR A 144 -13.75 -16.64 -4.19
N ASP A 145 -14.91 -16.77 -4.85
CA ASP A 145 -16.17 -16.13 -4.45
C ASP A 145 -16.52 -16.50 -3.00
N ASN A 146 -16.77 -15.50 -2.15
CA ASN A 146 -17.09 -15.67 -0.72
C ASN A 146 -16.04 -16.45 0.11
N SER A 147 -14.79 -16.54 -0.36
CA SER A 147 -13.69 -17.19 0.35
C SER A 147 -12.71 -16.20 1.00
N SER A 148 -11.79 -16.72 1.80
CA SER A 148 -10.59 -16.03 2.29
C SER A 148 -9.32 -16.46 1.55
N VAL A 149 -9.44 -17.32 0.54
CA VAL A 149 -8.30 -17.87 -0.23
C VAL A 149 -8.59 -17.89 -1.72
N GLY A 150 -7.54 -18.08 -2.52
CA GLY A 150 -7.58 -18.11 -3.98
C GLY A 150 -6.19 -17.90 -4.58
N PRO A 151 -6.06 -17.99 -5.91
CA PRO A 151 -4.86 -17.55 -6.61
C PRO A 151 -4.59 -16.05 -6.45
N ASN A 152 -3.32 -15.69 -6.63
CA ASN A 152 -2.78 -14.34 -6.69
C ASN A 152 -3.29 -13.40 -5.57
N ILE A 153 -2.99 -13.82 -4.34
CA ILE A 153 -3.23 -13.08 -3.09
C ILE A 153 -1.87 -12.79 -2.45
N SER A 154 -1.72 -11.55 -1.97
CA SER A 154 -0.56 -11.12 -1.18
C SER A 154 -1.00 -10.57 0.18
N ASP A 155 -0.33 -10.99 1.26
CA ASP A 155 -0.35 -10.26 2.53
C ASP A 155 0.52 -9.01 2.38
N MET A 156 -0.01 -7.83 2.69
CA MET A 156 0.73 -6.59 2.82
C MET A 156 0.78 -6.13 4.28
N THR A 157 1.95 -5.69 4.72
CA THR A 157 2.18 -5.11 6.06
C THR A 157 3.11 -3.91 5.94
N ILE A 158 3.05 -2.98 6.91
CA ILE A 158 4.06 -1.92 7.08
C ILE A 158 4.92 -2.29 8.29
N GLN A 159 6.24 -2.33 8.14
CA GLN A 159 7.16 -2.80 9.18
C GLN A 159 8.21 -1.76 9.55
N VAL A 160 8.45 -1.62 10.86
CA VAL A 160 9.47 -0.73 11.45
C VAL A 160 10.51 -1.58 12.17
N GLU A 161 11.80 -1.34 11.91
CA GLU A 161 12.91 -1.96 12.65
C GLU A 161 13.29 -1.11 13.87
N HIS A 162 13.26 -1.71 15.05
CA HIS A 162 13.72 -1.12 16.31
C HIS A 162 15.00 -1.82 16.77
N ARG A 163 16.16 -1.18 16.59
CA ARG A 163 17.47 -1.78 16.88
C ARG A 163 18.02 -1.33 18.22
N ASP A 164 18.29 -2.29 19.12
CA ASP A 164 18.87 -2.02 20.42
C ASP A 164 20.36 -1.63 20.27
N PRO A 165 20.77 -0.41 20.67
CA PRO A 165 22.16 0.03 20.52
C PRO A 165 23.15 -0.68 21.46
N ARG A 166 22.65 -1.42 22.47
CA ARG A 166 23.46 -2.16 23.45
C ARG A 166 23.87 -3.54 22.93
N THR A 167 22.97 -4.23 22.22
CA THR A 167 23.18 -5.60 21.71
C THR A 167 23.37 -5.66 20.19
N GLY A 168 22.92 -4.63 19.47
CA GLY A 168 22.82 -4.63 18.00
C GLY A 168 21.62 -5.42 17.47
N GLU A 169 20.83 -6.05 18.34
CA GLU A 169 19.65 -6.86 17.99
C GLU A 169 18.54 -5.98 17.41
N ALA A 170 17.84 -6.49 16.41
CA ALA A 170 16.73 -5.80 15.75
C ALA A 170 15.41 -6.48 16.11
N GLN A 171 14.43 -5.68 16.51
CA GLN A 171 13.03 -6.07 16.70
C GLN A 171 12.19 -5.48 15.57
N LEU A 172 11.12 -6.17 15.20
CA LEU A 172 10.23 -5.79 14.10
C LEU A 172 8.81 -5.63 14.60
N HIS A 173 8.18 -4.54 14.20
CA HIS A 173 6.84 -4.18 14.66
C HIS A 173 5.96 -3.91 13.44
N LEU A 174 4.85 -4.66 13.34
CA LEU A 174 3.81 -4.42 12.33
C LEU A 174 3.03 -3.16 12.70
N MET A 175 2.91 -2.22 11.77
CA MET A 175 2.21 -0.96 11.98
C MET A 175 0.73 -1.05 11.58
N PRO A 176 -0.18 -0.34 12.27
CA PRO A 176 -1.60 -0.38 11.97
C PRO A 176 -1.92 0.23 10.60
N VAL A 177 -2.81 -0.43 9.86
CA VAL A 177 -3.42 0.05 8.62
C VAL A 177 -4.93 0.12 8.81
N ILE A 178 -5.56 1.22 8.40
CA ILE A 178 -7.01 1.38 8.35
C ILE A 178 -7.50 1.36 6.90
N ARG A 179 -8.54 0.55 6.66
CA ARG A 179 -9.13 0.28 5.34
C ARG A 179 -10.50 -0.40 5.48
N TYR A 180 -11.14 -0.71 4.36
CA TYR A 180 -12.27 -1.65 4.34
C TYR A 180 -11.84 -3.08 4.75
N PRO A 181 -12.67 -3.84 5.48
CA PRO A 181 -12.33 -5.18 5.98
C PRO A 181 -11.84 -6.13 4.88
N ASN A 182 -10.72 -6.83 5.09
CA ASN A 182 -10.08 -7.68 4.09
C ASN A 182 -11.01 -8.71 3.40
N PHE A 183 -12.05 -9.21 4.09
CA PHE A 183 -12.98 -10.19 3.52
C PHE A 183 -13.95 -9.57 2.50
N SER A 184 -14.42 -8.35 2.76
CA SER A 184 -15.36 -7.60 1.94
C SER A 184 -14.68 -6.34 1.40
N ASP A 185 -13.48 -6.49 0.83
CA ASP A 185 -12.68 -5.35 0.37
C ASP A 185 -13.45 -4.54 -0.67
N LEU A 186 -13.41 -3.22 -0.54
CA LEU A 186 -14.00 -2.32 -1.53
C LEU A 186 -12.93 -1.92 -2.54
N THR A 187 -13.19 -2.22 -3.80
CA THR A 187 -12.26 -1.96 -4.90
C THR A 187 -12.93 -1.09 -5.97
N ALA A 188 -12.11 -0.28 -6.62
CA ALA A 188 -12.47 0.58 -7.74
C ALA A 188 -11.87 0.03 -9.05
N ASP A 189 -12.53 0.26 -10.18
CA ASP A 189 -11.94 0.09 -11.50
C ASP A 189 -11.62 1.47 -12.07
N VAL A 190 -10.32 1.76 -12.20
CA VAL A 190 -9.84 3.04 -12.71
C VAL A 190 -9.19 2.81 -14.07
N PRO A 191 -9.59 3.54 -15.14
CA PRO A 191 -8.90 3.48 -16.42
C PRO A 191 -7.41 3.78 -16.26
N MET A 192 -6.55 2.90 -16.79
CA MET A 192 -5.11 2.93 -16.48
C MET A 192 -4.44 4.26 -16.89
N GLN A 193 -4.97 4.94 -17.91
CA GLN A 193 -4.49 6.22 -18.40
C GLN A 193 -4.81 7.42 -17.47
N LYS A 194 -5.66 7.22 -16.44
CA LYS A 194 -5.86 8.21 -15.35
C LYS A 194 -4.78 8.09 -14.25
N LEU A 195 -3.85 7.14 -14.34
CA LEU A 195 -2.80 6.96 -13.34
C LEU A 195 -1.44 7.39 -13.91
N SER A 196 -0.74 8.25 -13.17
CA SER A 196 0.65 8.59 -13.43
C SER A 196 1.55 8.26 -12.24
N VAL A 197 2.79 7.96 -12.54
CA VAL A 197 3.87 7.68 -11.59
C VAL A 197 5.06 8.59 -11.90
N LEU A 198 6.01 8.68 -10.98
CA LEU A 198 7.25 9.44 -11.21
C LEU A 198 8.38 8.49 -11.61
N THR A 199 9.06 8.77 -12.72
CA THR A 199 10.18 7.97 -13.25
C THR A 199 11.43 8.84 -13.48
N GLY A 200 12.59 8.22 -13.68
CA GLY A 200 13.90 8.88 -13.88
C GLY A 200 14.87 8.59 -12.72
N ASN A 201 14.36 8.28 -11.53
CA ASN A 201 15.15 7.93 -10.35
C ASN A 201 15.94 6.63 -10.50
N GLU A 202 15.52 5.74 -11.42
CA GLU A 202 16.23 4.50 -11.77
C GLU A 202 17.51 4.75 -12.60
N LYS A 203 17.69 5.96 -13.13
CA LYS A 203 18.88 6.41 -13.88
C LYS A 203 19.65 7.54 -13.17
N GLY A 204 19.24 7.88 -11.94
CA GLY A 204 19.75 9.05 -11.21
C GLY A 204 19.34 10.40 -11.82
N GLU A 205 18.33 10.44 -12.70
CA GLU A 205 17.86 11.63 -13.39
C GLU A 205 16.80 12.39 -12.59
N ALA A 206 16.45 13.60 -13.04
CA ALA A 206 15.34 14.36 -12.45
C ALA A 206 14.00 13.68 -12.76
N VAL A 207 13.13 13.56 -11.76
CA VAL A 207 11.87 12.83 -11.93
C VAL A 207 10.85 13.56 -12.80
N GLU A 208 10.21 12.82 -13.69
CA GLU A 208 9.11 13.28 -14.54
C GLU A 208 7.85 12.44 -14.35
N SER A 209 6.69 13.00 -14.73
CA SER A 209 5.38 12.35 -14.59
C SER A 209 5.05 11.53 -15.83
N THR A 210 5.07 10.22 -15.67
CA THR A 210 4.87 9.22 -16.74
C THR A 210 3.58 8.46 -16.50
N SER A 211 2.82 8.12 -17.53
CA SER A 211 1.59 7.34 -17.32
C SER A 211 1.90 5.90 -16.91
N LEU A 212 1.06 5.29 -16.06
CA LEU A 212 1.24 3.88 -15.67
C LEU A 212 1.15 2.94 -16.88
N ALA A 213 0.32 3.30 -17.87
CA ALA A 213 0.21 2.56 -19.13
C ALA A 213 1.55 2.54 -19.89
N GLU A 214 2.20 3.68 -20.03
CA GLU A 214 3.51 3.83 -20.69
C GLU A 214 4.62 3.07 -19.96
N VAL A 215 4.68 3.17 -18.62
CA VAL A 215 5.62 2.41 -17.80
C VAL A 215 5.41 0.89 -17.91
N LEU A 216 4.19 0.41 -18.14
CA LEU A 216 3.92 -1.01 -18.38
C LEU A 216 4.05 -1.41 -19.85
N GLU A 217 3.94 -0.48 -20.80
CA GLU A 217 4.14 -0.72 -22.23
C GLU A 217 5.63 -0.94 -22.56
N ASP A 218 6.53 -0.18 -21.93
CA ASP A 218 7.99 -0.33 -22.07
C ASP A 218 8.71 -0.32 -20.71
N LEU A 219 8.31 -1.23 -19.81
CA LEU A 219 8.90 -1.35 -18.46
C LEU A 219 10.42 -1.50 -18.51
N ARG A 220 10.98 -2.14 -19.54
CA ARG A 220 12.43 -2.33 -19.69
C ARG A 220 13.20 -1.01 -19.71
N SER A 221 12.62 0.06 -20.27
CA SER A 221 13.24 1.39 -20.31
C SER A 221 13.20 2.13 -18.96
N TYR A 222 12.43 1.62 -17.99
CA TYR A 222 12.30 2.12 -16.62
C TYR A 222 12.92 1.16 -15.58
N LEU A 223 13.97 0.44 -16.00
CA LEU A 223 14.83 -0.38 -15.14
C LEU A 223 16.22 0.22 -15.06
N SER A 224 16.82 0.18 -13.86
CA SER A 224 18.24 0.49 -13.64
C SER A 224 19.16 -0.61 -14.19
N ALA A 225 18.69 -1.86 -14.23
CA ALA A 225 19.37 -3.01 -14.80
C ALA A 225 18.49 -3.72 -15.87
N PRO A 226 18.29 -3.12 -17.06
CA PRO A 226 17.38 -3.64 -18.09
C PRO A 226 17.79 -5.03 -18.62
N ASP A 227 19.07 -5.38 -18.57
CA ASP A 227 19.58 -6.71 -18.95
C ASP A 227 19.18 -7.80 -17.94
N SER A 228 18.78 -7.44 -16.72
CA SER A 228 18.25 -8.39 -15.72
C SER A 228 16.88 -8.97 -16.10
N TRP A 229 16.20 -8.40 -17.10
CA TRP A 229 15.03 -9.04 -17.70
C TRP A 229 15.45 -9.91 -18.89
N LYS A 230 15.55 -11.22 -18.69
CA LYS A 230 15.94 -12.15 -19.77
C LYS A 230 14.91 -12.20 -20.89
N GLY A 231 15.39 -12.17 -22.13
CA GLY A 231 14.59 -12.16 -23.34
C GLY A 231 14.53 -10.77 -23.99
N ASP A 232 13.63 -10.62 -24.95
CA ASP A 232 13.42 -9.44 -25.79
C ASP A 232 12.13 -8.67 -25.47
N ARG A 233 11.34 -9.15 -24.50
CA ARG A 233 10.10 -8.48 -24.04
C ARG A 233 10.42 -7.14 -23.38
N THR A 234 9.62 -6.12 -23.71
CA THR A 234 9.62 -4.78 -23.09
C THR A 234 8.36 -4.51 -22.29
N SER A 235 7.24 -5.12 -22.68
CA SER A 235 5.91 -4.84 -22.13
C SER A 235 5.44 -5.88 -21.11
N LEU A 236 4.70 -5.40 -20.11
CA LEU A 236 3.83 -6.19 -19.22
C LEU A 236 2.34 -5.86 -19.42
N LEU A 237 1.92 -5.19 -20.50
CA LEU A 237 0.50 -5.00 -20.81
C LEU A 237 -0.10 -6.22 -21.51
N ALA A 238 -1.31 -6.59 -21.11
CA ALA A 238 -2.18 -7.52 -21.82
C ALA A 238 -3.35 -6.77 -22.50
N ALA A 239 -3.92 -7.35 -23.56
CA ALA A 239 -5.03 -6.74 -24.31
C ALA A 239 -6.32 -6.47 -23.49
N ARG A 240 -6.41 -6.98 -22.26
CA ARG A 240 -7.50 -6.72 -21.31
C ARG A 240 -7.29 -5.47 -20.46
N ASP A 241 -6.06 -4.97 -20.35
CA ASP A 241 -5.59 -4.02 -19.31
C ASP A 241 -6.03 -2.58 -19.61
N SER A 242 -7.34 -2.39 -19.81
CA SER A 242 -7.99 -1.08 -19.94
C SER A 242 -8.14 -0.35 -18.61
N HIS A 243 -8.33 -1.12 -17.53
CA HIS A 243 -8.52 -0.65 -16.15
C HIS A 243 -7.56 -1.40 -15.22
N VAL A 244 -7.26 -0.77 -14.09
CA VAL A 244 -6.59 -1.42 -12.97
C VAL A 244 -7.53 -1.51 -11.77
N LEU A 245 -7.29 -2.51 -10.92
CA LEU A 245 -8.06 -2.76 -9.70
C LEU A 245 -7.49 -1.93 -8.55
N VAL A 246 -8.15 -0.85 -8.16
CA VAL A 246 -7.67 0.10 -7.15
C VAL A 246 -8.30 -0.17 -5.78
N SER A 247 -7.54 0.06 -4.70
CA SER A 247 -8.08 0.28 -3.35
C SER A 247 -7.32 1.42 -2.66
N ALA A 248 -7.88 1.96 -1.58
CA ALA A 248 -7.24 2.97 -0.75
C ALA A 248 -7.22 2.57 0.73
N GLN A 249 -6.11 2.88 1.39
CA GLN A 249 -5.88 2.60 2.81
C GLN A 249 -4.94 3.63 3.44
N ALA A 250 -4.94 3.76 4.77
CA ALA A 250 -4.04 4.65 5.51
C ALA A 250 -3.25 3.90 6.58
N ALA A 251 -1.96 4.17 6.73
CA ALA A 251 -1.05 3.49 7.66
C ALA A 251 -0.53 4.46 8.72
N PHE A 252 -0.49 4.01 9.97
CA PHE A 252 -0.02 4.81 11.10
C PHE A 252 1.45 4.52 11.38
N LEU A 253 2.31 5.50 11.12
CA LEU A 253 3.74 5.45 11.39
C LEU A 253 4.04 5.98 12.81
N PRO A 254 4.93 5.32 13.56
CA PRO A 254 5.35 5.74 14.88
C PRO A 254 6.38 6.85 14.70
N ILE A 255 5.95 8.11 14.58
CA ILE A 255 6.84 9.26 14.37
C ILE A 255 6.80 10.12 15.63
N PRO A 256 7.91 10.22 16.39
CA PRO A 256 8.02 11.13 17.54
C PRO A 256 7.71 12.58 17.17
N LYS A 257 7.63 13.47 18.16
CA LYS A 257 7.38 14.91 17.95
C LYS A 257 8.43 15.65 17.12
N SER A 258 9.58 15.02 16.89
CA SER A 258 10.60 15.49 15.98
C SER A 258 11.40 14.31 15.42
N GLY A 259 11.77 14.38 14.15
CA GLY A 259 12.69 13.43 13.52
C GLY A 259 12.08 12.63 12.37
N VAL A 260 12.62 11.43 12.13
CA VAL A 260 12.17 10.54 11.04
C VAL A 260 11.99 9.12 11.54
N ALA A 261 10.95 8.43 11.07
CA ALA A 261 10.81 6.99 11.22
C ALA A 261 11.24 6.28 9.94
N THR A 262 12.10 5.29 10.03
CA THR A 262 12.45 4.40 8.90
C THR A 262 11.52 3.20 8.89
N PHE A 263 10.96 2.87 7.72
CA PHE A 263 10.02 1.77 7.56
C PHE A 263 10.12 1.15 6.16
N ASN A 264 9.54 -0.04 6.00
CA ASN A 264 9.34 -0.67 4.70
C ASN A 264 7.91 -1.21 4.60
N PRO A 265 7.23 -1.04 3.44
CA PRO A 265 6.19 -1.96 3.04
C PRO A 265 6.80 -3.35 2.86
N VAL A 266 6.08 -4.39 3.30
CA VAL A 266 6.49 -5.78 3.21
C VAL A 266 5.35 -6.57 2.60
N LEU A 267 5.64 -7.31 1.53
CA LEU A 267 4.67 -8.09 0.78
C LEU A 267 5.05 -9.58 0.82
N PHE A 268 4.08 -10.44 1.13
CA PHE A 268 4.20 -11.90 1.03
C PHE A 268 3.14 -12.43 0.08
N ASN A 269 3.54 -12.88 -1.11
CA ASN A 269 2.62 -13.42 -2.11
C ASN A 269 2.53 -14.93 -2.01
N TYR A 270 1.33 -15.50 -1.84
CA TYR A 270 1.15 -16.92 -1.49
C TYR A 270 1.66 -17.91 -2.53
N GLN A 271 1.77 -17.49 -3.79
CA GLN A 271 2.25 -18.32 -4.89
C GLN A 271 3.73 -18.13 -5.20
N SER A 272 4.35 -17.03 -4.77
CA SER A 272 5.69 -16.66 -5.18
C SER A 272 6.80 -17.42 -4.44
N TYR A 273 7.87 -17.75 -5.17
CA TYR A 273 9.08 -18.39 -4.64
C TYR A 273 10.30 -18.10 -5.56
N PRO A 274 11.55 -18.34 -5.10
CA PRO A 274 12.74 -18.00 -5.88
C PRO A 274 12.77 -18.65 -7.27
N GLY A 275 13.04 -17.83 -8.28
CA GLY A 275 13.10 -18.23 -9.69
C GLY A 275 11.76 -18.37 -10.40
N ASP A 276 10.61 -18.22 -9.72
CA ASP A 276 9.28 -18.28 -10.33
C ASP A 276 8.26 -17.35 -9.61
N PRO A 277 8.48 -16.03 -9.64
CA PRO A 277 7.60 -15.04 -9.02
C PRO A 277 6.20 -15.07 -9.66
N ALA A 278 5.14 -15.00 -8.84
CA ALA A 278 3.76 -14.85 -9.34
C ALA A 278 3.32 -13.38 -9.46
N VAL A 279 4.15 -12.44 -8.97
CA VAL A 279 3.88 -11.00 -9.00
C VAL A 279 5.18 -10.20 -9.06
N LEU A 280 5.13 -9.11 -9.84
CA LEU A 280 6.09 -8.02 -9.80
C LEU A 280 5.44 -6.82 -9.13
N THR A 281 6.18 -6.13 -8.27
CA THR A 281 5.74 -4.88 -7.62
C THR A 281 6.42 -3.68 -8.23
N ILE A 282 5.66 -2.60 -8.46
CA ILE A 282 6.18 -1.25 -8.67
C ILE A 282 5.73 -0.41 -7.48
N LEU A 283 6.70 0.06 -6.68
CA LEU A 283 6.50 0.98 -5.57
C LEU A 283 6.65 2.41 -6.09
N ALA A 284 5.57 3.19 -6.15
CA ALA A 284 5.60 4.57 -6.63
C ALA A 284 5.46 5.57 -5.47
N THR A 285 6.37 6.54 -5.40
CA THR A 285 6.48 7.56 -4.35
C THR A 285 6.61 8.95 -4.96
N ARG A 286 6.54 10.02 -4.14
CA ARG A 286 6.86 11.39 -4.59
C ARG A 286 8.33 11.61 -5.03
N GLU A 287 9.20 10.61 -4.88
CA GLU A 287 10.62 10.68 -5.26
C GLU A 287 10.96 9.76 -6.44
N GLY A 288 9.98 9.02 -6.98
CA GLY A 288 10.18 8.08 -8.08
C GLY A 288 9.54 6.71 -7.86
N THR A 289 9.82 5.78 -8.79
CA THR A 289 9.32 4.39 -8.82
C THR A 289 10.39 3.35 -8.51
N SER A 290 9.99 2.16 -8.08
CA SER A 290 10.94 1.08 -7.77
C SER A 290 10.34 -0.28 -8.12
N THR A 291 10.96 -0.96 -9.09
CA THR A 291 10.46 -2.21 -9.68
C THR A 291 11.17 -3.41 -9.06
N THR A 292 10.42 -4.38 -8.54
CA THR A 292 10.99 -5.55 -7.84
C THR A 292 10.11 -6.78 -8.03
N ILE A 293 10.69 -7.94 -8.35
CA ILE A 293 9.96 -9.22 -8.33
C ILE A 293 9.86 -9.79 -6.91
N ILE A 294 8.76 -10.48 -6.60
CA ILE A 294 8.53 -11.09 -5.29
C ILE A 294 8.96 -12.56 -5.28
N ASP A 295 9.85 -12.94 -4.35
CA ASP A 295 10.29 -14.32 -4.13
C ASP A 295 10.09 -14.83 -2.69
N ASN A 296 9.64 -13.96 -1.78
CA ASN A 296 9.41 -14.23 -0.36
C ASN A 296 10.67 -14.67 0.45
N GLN A 297 11.88 -14.44 -0.06
CA GLN A 297 13.14 -14.81 0.60
C GLN A 297 14.17 -13.70 0.65
N ARG A 298 14.28 -12.87 -0.39
CA ARG A 298 15.18 -11.73 -0.41
C ARG A 298 14.79 -10.67 0.62
N ASP A 299 15.75 -9.80 0.88
CA ASP A 299 15.50 -8.54 1.58
C ASP A 299 14.90 -8.67 3.00
N GLY A 300 15.13 -9.81 3.66
CA GLY A 300 14.86 -9.99 5.08
C GLY A 300 15.61 -8.97 5.96
N PHE A 301 15.11 -8.71 7.15
CA PHE A 301 15.70 -7.78 8.10
C PHE A 301 16.94 -8.36 8.81
N GLY A 302 17.70 -7.50 9.50
CA GLY A 302 18.80 -7.96 10.37
C GLY A 302 18.34 -8.84 11.53
N ALA A 303 17.03 -8.84 11.84
CA ALA A 303 16.37 -9.73 12.80
C ALA A 303 16.24 -11.20 12.33
N GLY A 304 16.56 -11.49 11.06
CA GLY A 304 16.46 -12.82 10.45
C GLY A 304 15.29 -12.95 9.47
N ARG A 305 14.82 -14.19 9.27
CA ARG A 305 13.76 -14.50 8.29
C ARG A 305 12.41 -13.88 8.72
N THR A 306 11.85 -13.04 7.86
CA THR A 306 10.55 -12.40 8.05
C THR A 306 9.43 -13.06 7.25
N TRP A 307 8.18 -12.74 7.61
CA TRP A 307 7.03 -13.02 6.76
C TRP A 307 6.98 -11.95 5.68
N GLY A 308 7.25 -12.35 4.43
CA GLY A 308 7.33 -11.43 3.29
C GLY A 308 8.68 -10.79 3.03
N GLN A 309 8.77 -10.18 1.86
CA GLN A 309 9.92 -9.49 1.30
C GLN A 309 9.74 -7.98 1.50
N ARG A 310 10.79 -7.29 1.95
CA ARG A 310 10.79 -5.82 2.05
C ARG A 310 10.80 -5.19 0.67
N LEU A 311 10.03 -4.12 0.53
CA LEU A 311 10.11 -3.21 -0.61
C LEU A 311 10.97 -2.00 -0.23
N PHE A 312 11.77 -1.56 -1.19
CA PHE A 312 12.74 -0.47 -1.05
C PHE A 312 12.55 0.55 -2.17
N PHE A 313 13.00 1.77 -1.93
CA PHE A 313 13.19 2.77 -2.97
C PHE A 313 14.46 2.46 -3.78
N ASN A 314 14.36 2.51 -5.11
CA ASN A 314 15.46 2.42 -6.06
C ASN A 314 16.06 3.81 -6.27
N LYS A 315 17.35 3.94 -5.99
CA LYS A 315 18.14 5.14 -6.20
C LYS A 315 19.30 4.77 -7.11
N ASP A 316 19.10 4.88 -8.43
CA ASP A 316 20.14 4.61 -9.44
C ASP A 316 20.80 3.22 -9.27
N GLY A 317 19.98 2.18 -9.05
CA GLY A 317 20.42 0.80 -8.83
C GLY A 317 20.84 0.45 -7.39
N ASP A 318 20.80 1.41 -6.46
CA ASP A 318 21.01 1.20 -5.02
C ASP A 318 19.67 1.25 -4.25
N ARG A 319 19.52 0.39 -3.23
CA ARG A 319 18.30 0.31 -2.40
C ARG A 319 18.36 1.19 -1.17
N ALA A 320 17.25 1.83 -0.82
CA ALA A 320 17.08 2.59 0.42
C ALA A 320 15.70 2.34 1.05
N SER A 321 15.63 2.18 2.37
CA SER A 321 14.33 2.11 3.08
C SER A 321 13.57 3.42 2.98
N LEU A 322 12.24 3.36 3.12
CA LEU A 322 11.41 4.56 3.18
C LEU A 322 11.57 5.25 4.53
N THR A 323 11.40 6.57 4.53
CA THR A 323 11.36 7.40 5.73
C THR A 323 10.07 8.21 5.76
N GLY A 324 9.49 8.35 6.95
CA GLY A 324 8.36 9.25 7.21
C GLY A 324 8.80 10.38 8.13
N LYS A 325 8.39 11.61 7.82
CA LYS A 325 8.52 12.82 8.66
C LYS A 325 7.16 13.46 8.87
N ARG A 326 6.92 14.09 10.02
CA ARG A 326 5.70 14.90 10.25
C ARG A 326 5.63 16.06 9.25
N ILE A 327 4.45 16.34 8.71
CA ILE A 327 4.26 17.48 7.79
C ILE A 327 4.57 18.82 8.47
N SER A 328 4.28 18.94 9.77
CA SER A 328 4.66 20.10 10.59
C SER A 328 6.19 20.30 10.70
N ASP A 329 6.97 19.23 10.83
CA ASP A 329 8.45 19.30 10.80
C ASP A 329 8.97 19.68 9.41
N PHE A 330 8.39 19.08 8.36
CA PHE A 330 8.79 19.35 6.97
C PHE A 330 8.58 20.83 6.60
N ASN A 331 7.43 21.41 6.94
CA ASN A 331 7.14 22.82 6.67
C ASN A 331 8.03 23.78 7.48
N GLN A 332 8.46 23.39 8.69
CA GLN A 332 9.46 24.15 9.47
C GLN A 332 10.86 24.14 8.83
N GLU A 333 11.25 23.02 8.20
CA GLU A 333 12.51 22.94 7.46
C GLU A 333 12.48 23.79 6.18
N GLN A 334 11.37 23.79 5.43
CA GLN A 334 11.20 24.63 4.23
C GLN A 334 11.14 26.14 4.52
N THR A 335 10.67 26.53 5.71
CA THR A 335 10.62 27.93 6.16
C THR A 335 11.93 28.41 6.81
N SER A 336 12.86 27.49 7.11
CA SER A 336 14.17 27.83 7.67
C SER A 336 15.09 28.36 6.55
N PRO A 337 15.68 29.56 6.69
CA PRO A 337 16.52 30.12 5.64
C PRO A 337 17.78 29.27 5.44
N SER A 338 17.91 28.66 4.26
CA SER A 338 19.15 28.06 3.81
C SER A 338 20.25 29.11 3.75
N ASN A 339 21.50 28.73 4.05
CA ASN A 339 22.65 29.65 4.05
C ASN A 339 23.06 30.15 2.65
N GLU A 340 22.27 29.88 1.61
CA GLU A 340 22.53 30.26 0.22
C GLU A 340 21.43 31.16 -0.37
N GLY A 341 21.28 32.36 0.20
CA GLY A 341 21.10 33.60 -0.56
C GLY A 341 19.84 33.85 -1.39
N ILE A 342 18.95 32.88 -1.58
CA ILE A 342 17.72 33.05 -2.40
C ILE A 342 16.50 32.62 -1.58
N SER A 343 15.83 33.61 -0.99
CA SER A 343 14.53 33.42 -0.36
C SER A 343 13.45 33.34 -1.44
N LEU A 344 13.12 32.11 -1.85
CA LEU A 344 11.80 31.83 -2.42
C LEU A 344 10.75 31.97 -1.31
N PRO A 345 9.51 32.38 -1.61
CA PRO A 345 8.43 32.31 -0.62
C PRO A 345 8.22 30.85 -0.23
N PRO A 346 8.12 30.51 1.07
CA PRO A 346 7.88 29.14 1.50
C PRO A 346 6.52 28.68 0.97
N VAL A 347 6.54 27.62 0.16
CA VAL A 347 5.33 26.90 -0.24
C VAL A 347 4.99 25.97 0.91
N GLU A 348 3.96 26.32 1.68
CA GLU A 348 3.44 25.45 2.73
C GLU A 348 2.80 24.22 2.05
N VAL A 349 3.36 23.05 2.34
CA VAL A 349 2.86 21.79 1.78
C VAL A 349 1.74 21.25 2.68
N THR A 350 0.69 20.76 2.05
CA THR A 350 -0.50 20.20 2.69
C THR A 350 -0.66 18.72 2.35
N GLU A 351 -1.55 18.04 3.07
CA GLU A 351 -1.93 16.65 2.75
C GLU A 351 -2.62 16.53 1.39
N ALA A 352 -3.22 17.61 0.86
CA ALA A 352 -3.86 17.60 -0.46
C ALA A 352 -2.84 17.50 -1.61
N ASP A 353 -1.56 17.78 -1.35
CA ASP A 353 -0.46 17.73 -2.31
C ASP A 353 0.13 16.31 -2.46
N GLY A 354 -0.47 15.30 -1.83
CA GLY A 354 -0.13 13.88 -1.99
C GLY A 354 1.23 13.44 -1.44
N VAL A 355 1.91 14.31 -0.68
CA VAL A 355 3.27 14.05 -0.15
C VAL A 355 3.36 12.91 0.87
N ASN A 356 2.22 12.43 1.37
CA ASN A 356 2.09 11.27 2.25
C ASN A 356 1.52 10.03 1.55
N MET A 357 1.53 9.99 0.21
CA MET A 357 1.02 8.88 -0.59
C MET A 357 2.15 8.00 -1.14
N VAL A 358 1.93 6.69 -1.15
CA VAL A 358 2.69 5.71 -1.93
C VAL A 358 1.68 4.80 -2.63
N MET A 359 1.90 4.49 -3.91
CA MET A 359 1.13 3.44 -4.59
C MET A 359 1.97 2.16 -4.62
N LEU A 360 1.37 1.04 -4.19
CA LEU A 360 1.92 -0.28 -4.43
C LEU A 360 1.17 -0.94 -5.59
N ILE A 361 1.84 -1.07 -6.72
CA ILE A 361 1.28 -1.64 -7.95
C ILE A 361 1.76 -3.08 -8.07
N GLN A 362 0.83 -4.02 -8.13
CA GLN A 362 1.11 -5.45 -8.30
C GLN A 362 0.70 -5.90 -9.70
N VAL A 363 1.67 -6.41 -10.45
CA VAL A 363 1.52 -6.94 -11.82
C VAL A 363 1.63 -8.47 -11.77
N PRO A 364 0.52 -9.21 -11.94
CA PRO A 364 0.55 -10.66 -11.95
C PRO A 364 1.42 -11.23 -13.08
N LEU A 365 2.25 -12.21 -12.73
CA LEU A 365 3.19 -12.90 -13.61
C LEU A 365 2.85 -14.38 -13.78
N LYS A 366 3.16 -14.93 -14.94
CA LYS A 366 3.01 -16.35 -15.23
C LYS A 366 4.08 -17.15 -14.49
N GLN A 367 3.62 -18.15 -13.74
CA GLN A 367 4.47 -19.17 -13.14
C GLN A 367 4.69 -20.34 -14.10
N LYS A 368 5.86 -20.97 -14.01
CA LYS A 368 6.22 -22.19 -14.76
C LYS A 368 5.50 -23.41 -14.17
N ASP A 369 5.47 -23.51 -12.85
CA ASP A 369 4.80 -24.58 -12.11
C ASP A 369 3.70 -23.99 -11.20
N PRO A 370 2.57 -23.53 -11.78
CA PRO A 370 1.45 -23.00 -11.02
C PRO A 370 0.89 -24.05 -10.06
N PHE A 371 0.34 -23.57 -8.95
CA PHE A 371 -0.35 -24.39 -7.95
C PHE A 371 -1.49 -25.20 -8.59
N SER A 372 -1.37 -26.52 -8.62
CA SER A 372 -2.36 -27.45 -9.18
C SER A 372 -2.49 -28.66 -8.26
N SER A 373 -3.69 -28.94 -7.78
CA SER A 373 -3.95 -30.04 -6.83
C SER A 373 -3.89 -31.41 -7.52
N GLY A 374 -3.09 -32.30 -6.93
CA GLY A 374 -2.93 -33.70 -7.36
C GLY A 374 -3.29 -34.66 -6.24
N SER A 375 -4.24 -35.56 -6.49
CA SER A 375 -4.88 -36.38 -5.45
C SER A 375 -3.96 -37.43 -4.79
N VAL A 376 -3.81 -37.35 -3.46
CA VAL A 376 -3.55 -38.49 -2.56
C VAL A 376 -4.27 -38.23 -1.21
N ALA A 377 -4.82 -39.26 -0.57
CA ALA A 377 -5.70 -39.10 0.60
C ALA A 377 -5.09 -39.61 1.92
N SER A 378 -5.30 -38.90 3.05
CA SER A 378 -6.00 -39.45 4.24
C SER A 378 -6.07 -38.49 5.46
N ASP A 379 -7.31 -38.11 5.83
CA ASP A 379 -7.95 -38.04 7.17
C ASP A 379 -7.16 -37.64 8.45
N SER A 380 -7.68 -36.63 9.19
CA SER A 380 -7.82 -36.65 10.67
C SER A 380 -8.68 -35.50 11.21
N SER A 381 -9.50 -35.75 12.23
CA SER A 381 -10.49 -34.82 12.81
C SER A 381 -10.07 -34.15 14.14
N LEU A 382 -10.61 -32.97 14.45
CA LEU A 382 -10.48 -32.32 15.77
C LEU A 382 -11.75 -31.56 16.23
N GLN A 383 -11.91 -31.45 17.55
CA GLN A 383 -13.02 -30.81 18.27
C GLN A 383 -12.69 -29.35 18.68
N SER A 384 -13.72 -28.57 19.01
CA SER A 384 -13.64 -27.13 19.31
C SER A 384 -13.94 -26.76 20.77
N LEU A 385 -13.24 -25.77 21.32
CA LEU A 385 -13.60 -25.04 22.54
C LEU A 385 -13.39 -23.52 22.33
N GLU A 386 -14.27 -22.70 22.92
CA GLU A 386 -14.27 -21.23 22.87
C GLU A 386 -13.82 -20.63 24.22
N VAL A 387 -13.32 -19.39 24.21
CA VAL A 387 -12.96 -18.63 25.43
C VAL A 387 -13.43 -17.18 25.32
N LEU A 388 -13.94 -16.61 26.41
CA LEU A 388 -14.49 -15.24 26.50
C LEU A 388 -13.50 -14.28 27.17
N SER A 389 -13.56 -12.99 26.79
CA SER A 389 -12.72 -11.91 27.33
C SER A 389 -13.48 -10.99 28.32
N ALA A 390 -12.75 -10.35 29.23
CA ALA A 390 -13.29 -9.42 30.25
C ALA A 390 -12.76 -7.97 30.06
N PRO A 391 -13.48 -6.93 30.53
CA PRO A 391 -13.13 -5.53 30.26
C PRO A 391 -12.10 -4.93 31.23
N MET A 392 -11.33 -3.96 30.73
CA MET A 392 -10.36 -3.14 31.48
C MET A 392 -10.88 -1.69 31.67
N ALA A 393 -10.30 -0.97 32.64
CA ALA A 393 -10.76 0.35 33.05
C ALA A 393 -10.33 1.49 32.11
N VAL A 394 -11.18 2.51 31.99
CA VAL A 394 -10.93 3.71 31.18
C VAL A 394 -10.04 4.70 31.92
N MET A 395 -8.86 5.00 31.37
CA MET A 395 -8.05 6.16 31.79
C MET A 395 -8.48 7.41 31.02
N SER A 396 -8.19 8.60 31.57
CA SER A 396 -8.46 9.88 30.92
C SER A 396 -7.72 9.97 29.58
N ARG A 397 -8.46 10.10 28.47
CA ARG A 397 -7.89 10.18 27.13
C ARG A 397 -7.02 11.43 26.98
N ALA A 398 -5.82 11.25 26.44
CA ALA A 398 -5.06 12.35 25.85
C ALA A 398 -5.65 12.69 24.47
N GLU A 399 -5.35 13.88 23.96
CA GLU A 399 -5.79 14.33 22.64
C GLU A 399 -5.02 13.61 21.53
N SER A 400 -5.66 13.41 20.37
CA SER A 400 -5.00 12.89 19.16
C SER A 400 -3.90 13.84 18.69
N ASN A 401 -2.84 13.28 18.10
CA ASN A 401 -1.79 14.04 17.42
C ASN A 401 -1.48 13.51 16.01
N VAL A 402 -2.49 12.91 15.38
CA VAL A 402 -2.41 12.40 14.02
C VAL A 402 -2.24 13.55 13.03
N GLU A 403 -1.26 13.44 12.14
CA GLU A 403 -1.06 14.35 11.00
C GLU A 403 -0.54 13.56 9.78
N ALA A 404 -0.40 14.20 8.63
CA ALA A 404 0.19 13.57 7.45
C ALA A 404 1.70 13.28 7.65
N ALA A 405 2.15 12.11 7.20
CA ALA A 405 3.57 11.76 7.19
C ALA A 405 4.16 11.94 5.79
N VAL A 406 5.00 12.96 5.60
CA VAL A 406 5.76 13.18 4.35
C VAL A 406 6.72 12.02 4.14
N ILE A 407 6.59 11.31 3.01
CA ILE A 407 7.41 10.15 2.69
C ILE A 407 8.66 10.56 1.90
N GLY A 408 9.79 9.89 2.12
CA GLY A 408 11.00 9.96 1.30
C GLY A 408 11.84 8.70 1.46
N HIS A 409 13.11 8.72 1.06
CA HIS A 409 14.06 7.61 1.24
C HIS A 409 15.19 7.90 2.25
N GLY A 410 15.71 6.82 2.85
CA GLY A 410 16.83 6.83 3.78
C GLY A 410 18.22 6.77 3.09
N PRO A 411 19.28 6.35 3.80
CA PRO A 411 20.57 6.10 3.18
C PRO A 411 20.52 4.89 2.24
N VAL A 412 21.53 4.78 1.37
CA VAL A 412 21.78 3.55 0.61
C VAL A 412 22.19 2.40 1.55
N GLU A 413 21.53 1.26 1.40
CA GLU A 413 21.76 0.03 2.16
C GLU A 413 22.52 -1.06 1.37
N GLY A 414 22.69 -0.88 0.06
CA GLY A 414 23.35 -1.81 -0.85
C GLY A 414 22.68 -1.84 -2.23
N PRO A 415 23.06 -2.76 -3.12
CA PRO A 415 22.47 -2.85 -4.46
C PRO A 415 20.99 -3.23 -4.38
N PHE A 416 20.22 -2.69 -5.33
CA PHE A 416 18.82 -3.01 -5.59
C PHE A 416 18.72 -4.24 -6.52
N THR A 417 17.66 -5.04 -6.37
CA THR A 417 17.41 -6.23 -7.20
C THR A 417 16.06 -6.07 -7.89
N GLU A 418 16.06 -5.91 -9.21
CA GLU A 418 14.84 -5.67 -10.00
C GLU A 418 14.19 -6.99 -10.44
N ILE A 419 14.68 -7.60 -11.55
CA ILE A 419 14.09 -8.79 -12.19
C ILE A 419 14.98 -10.05 -12.03
N ASP A 420 16.16 -9.92 -11.41
CA ASP A 420 16.99 -11.06 -10.96
C ASP A 420 17.34 -12.06 -12.07
N ASP A 421 17.68 -11.55 -13.25
CA ASP A 421 17.97 -12.35 -14.44
C ASP A 421 16.83 -13.32 -14.82
N LEU A 422 15.56 -12.98 -14.54
CA LEU A 422 14.41 -13.83 -14.89
C LEU A 422 13.75 -13.43 -16.21
N ALA A 423 13.22 -14.42 -16.91
CA ALA A 423 12.41 -14.24 -18.11
C ALA A 423 10.92 -14.16 -17.72
N ILE A 424 10.52 -13.06 -17.07
CA ILE A 424 9.15 -12.85 -16.61
C ILE A 424 8.18 -12.55 -17.76
N GLU A 425 6.92 -12.92 -17.58
CA GLU A 425 5.81 -12.64 -18.51
C GLU A 425 4.52 -12.34 -17.72
N ARG A 426 3.76 -11.34 -18.15
CA ARG A 426 2.44 -10.95 -17.60
C ARG A 426 1.44 -12.11 -17.67
N ASP A 427 0.71 -12.38 -16.58
CA ASP A 427 -0.42 -13.32 -16.57
C ASP A 427 -1.77 -12.63 -16.80
N PRO A 428 -2.36 -12.67 -18.01
CA PRO A 428 -3.60 -11.98 -18.34
C PRO A 428 -4.84 -12.53 -17.61
N ASN A 429 -4.75 -13.66 -16.90
CA ASN A 429 -5.88 -14.17 -16.13
C ASN A 429 -6.28 -13.23 -14.99
N PHE A 430 -5.32 -12.47 -14.44
CA PHE A 430 -5.52 -11.60 -13.28
C PHE A 430 -5.37 -10.11 -13.65
N PRO A 431 -6.14 -9.18 -13.06
CA PRO A 431 -5.95 -7.73 -13.23
C PRO A 431 -4.63 -7.25 -12.62
N ILE A 432 -4.16 -6.07 -13.06
CA ILE A 432 -3.15 -5.31 -12.32
C ILE A 432 -3.83 -4.63 -11.12
N ARG A 433 -3.22 -4.76 -9.93
CA ARG A 433 -3.72 -4.22 -8.65
C ARG A 433 -2.95 -2.97 -8.28
N VAL A 434 -3.63 -1.92 -7.82
CA VAL A 434 -3.01 -0.70 -7.28
C VAL A 434 -3.56 -0.43 -5.88
N THR A 435 -2.69 -0.50 -4.88
CA THR A 435 -3.04 -0.18 -3.49
C THR A 435 -2.51 1.22 -3.17
N VAL A 436 -3.41 2.20 -3.03
CA VAL A 436 -3.09 3.58 -2.64
C VAL A 436 -2.93 3.63 -1.12
N GLN A 437 -1.70 3.83 -0.66
CA GLN A 437 -1.35 3.87 0.75
C GLN A 437 -1.05 5.30 1.17
N PHE A 438 -1.95 5.92 1.93
CA PHE A 438 -1.67 7.14 2.67
C PHE A 438 -0.90 6.82 3.96
N TYR A 439 -0.06 7.74 4.44
CA TYR A 439 0.67 7.61 5.70
C TYR A 439 0.35 8.74 6.67
N LYS A 440 0.18 8.35 7.93
CA LYS A 440 -0.21 9.20 9.05
C LYS A 440 0.82 9.09 10.16
N ALA A 441 1.28 10.20 10.71
CA ALA A 441 2.23 10.27 11.80
C ALA A 441 1.50 10.30 13.15
N THR A 442 1.92 9.50 14.13
CA THR A 442 1.48 9.61 15.54
C THR A 442 2.62 9.27 16.50
N ASP A 443 2.61 9.85 17.71
CA ASP A 443 3.50 9.45 18.81
C ASP A 443 2.78 8.78 19.99
N ASN A 444 1.45 8.78 19.97
CA ASN A 444 0.60 8.36 21.07
C ASN A 444 -0.39 7.25 20.72
N GLY A 445 -0.59 6.94 19.43
CA GLY A 445 -1.52 5.91 18.98
C GLY A 445 -3.00 6.24 19.26
N ILE A 446 -3.35 7.51 19.44
CA ILE A 446 -4.73 7.95 19.71
C ILE A 446 -5.28 8.61 18.45
N VAL A 447 -6.47 8.18 18.05
CA VAL A 447 -7.25 8.75 16.95
C VAL A 447 -8.51 9.44 17.48
N SER A 448 -8.92 10.52 16.81
CA SER A 448 -10.16 11.24 17.06
C SER A 448 -11.18 11.03 15.94
N GLU A 449 -12.45 11.32 16.20
CA GLU A 449 -13.53 11.30 15.20
C GLU A 449 -13.19 12.14 13.96
N LYS A 450 -12.50 13.28 14.14
CA LYS A 450 -12.01 14.11 13.03
C LYS A 450 -10.97 13.38 12.18
N ASP A 451 -10.02 12.68 12.80
CA ASP A 451 -8.96 11.98 12.06
C ASP A 451 -9.55 10.84 11.22
N LEU A 452 -10.55 10.12 11.75
CA LEU A 452 -11.26 9.08 11.00
C LEU A 452 -12.08 9.67 9.85
N ALA A 453 -12.80 10.78 10.07
CA ALA A 453 -13.55 11.44 9.01
C ALA A 453 -12.64 12.00 7.90
N ASP A 454 -11.47 12.55 8.25
CA ASP A 454 -10.49 13.03 7.28
C ASP A 454 -9.82 11.86 6.51
N ILE A 455 -9.59 10.71 7.16
CA ILE A 455 -9.09 9.47 6.53
C ILE A 455 -10.14 8.88 5.58
N ASP A 456 -11.39 8.72 6.02
CA ASP A 456 -12.49 8.22 5.20
C ASP A 456 -12.68 9.12 3.97
N ALA A 457 -12.72 10.44 4.14
CA ALA A 457 -12.81 11.38 3.03
C ALA A 457 -11.62 11.33 2.06
N GLN A 458 -10.43 10.88 2.48
CA GLN A 458 -9.29 10.64 1.57
C GLN A 458 -9.43 9.31 0.83
N ILE A 459 -9.90 8.27 1.52
CA ILE A 459 -10.20 6.95 0.94
C ILE A 459 -11.30 7.09 -0.11
N GLN A 460 -12.45 7.72 0.21
CA GLN A 460 -13.60 7.88 -0.71
C GLN A 460 -13.22 8.53 -2.05
N ARG A 461 -12.36 9.56 -2.05
CA ARG A 461 -11.97 10.28 -3.28
C ARG A 461 -11.33 9.39 -4.34
N ILE A 462 -10.68 8.30 -3.94
CA ILE A 462 -10.09 7.33 -4.88
C ILE A 462 -11.17 6.53 -5.62
N TYR A 463 -12.35 6.39 -5.03
CA TYR A 463 -13.51 5.71 -5.60
C TYR A 463 -14.43 6.67 -6.39
N ASP A 464 -14.41 7.98 -6.11
CA ASP A 464 -15.22 9.00 -6.80
C ASP A 464 -14.92 9.08 -8.32
N ASP A 465 -13.66 8.90 -8.72
CA ASP A 465 -13.21 8.95 -10.13
C ASP A 465 -13.21 7.57 -10.84
N ALA A 466 -13.73 6.53 -10.18
CA ALA A 466 -13.76 5.17 -10.69
C ALA A 466 -15.00 4.88 -11.56
N ASP A 467 -14.84 4.06 -12.59
CA ASP A 467 -15.92 3.70 -13.50
C ASP A 467 -16.82 2.58 -12.90
N TYR A 468 -16.27 1.79 -11.97
CA TYR A 468 -16.98 0.78 -11.16
C TYR A 468 -16.42 0.74 -9.74
N VAL A 469 -17.28 0.48 -8.74
CA VAL A 469 -16.92 0.31 -7.33
C VAL A 469 -17.69 -0.86 -6.74
N GLY A 470 -17.02 -1.73 -5.97
CA GLY A 470 -17.63 -2.89 -5.31
C GLY A 470 -16.61 -3.91 -4.83
N SER A 471 -17.06 -4.99 -4.21
CA SER A 471 -16.21 -6.10 -3.78
C SER A 471 -16.20 -7.24 -4.81
N LEU A 472 -15.01 -7.63 -5.26
CA LEU A 472 -14.85 -8.81 -6.13
C LEU A 472 -15.11 -10.15 -5.41
N VAL A 473 -15.25 -10.14 -4.07
CA VAL A 473 -15.42 -11.35 -3.26
C VAL A 473 -16.88 -11.57 -2.85
N THR A 474 -17.61 -10.51 -2.48
CA THR A 474 -18.96 -10.60 -1.89
C THR A 474 -20.10 -10.23 -2.84
N ASP A 475 -19.85 -9.42 -3.86
CA ASP A 475 -20.93 -8.88 -4.71
C ASP A 475 -21.25 -9.80 -5.90
N GLY A 476 -20.45 -10.87 -6.05
CA GLY A 476 -20.55 -11.85 -7.13
C GLY A 476 -20.00 -11.35 -8.47
N ARG A 477 -20.27 -12.10 -9.54
CA ARG A 477 -19.73 -11.83 -10.88
C ARG A 477 -20.50 -10.69 -11.55
N THR A 478 -19.97 -9.48 -11.47
CA THR A 478 -20.53 -8.23 -12.03
C THR A 478 -20.12 -7.95 -13.47
N ARG A 479 -19.14 -8.69 -14.01
CA ARG A 479 -18.44 -8.47 -15.30
C ARG A 479 -17.65 -7.16 -15.36
N ARG A 480 -17.07 -6.76 -14.22
CA ARG A 480 -16.10 -5.67 -14.15
C ARG A 480 -14.86 -5.97 -15.02
N PRO A 481 -14.23 -4.98 -15.68
CA PRO A 481 -13.03 -5.19 -16.50
C PRO A 481 -11.85 -5.83 -15.73
N THR A 482 -11.84 -5.66 -14.40
CA THR A 482 -10.83 -6.18 -13.48
C THR A 482 -11.19 -7.55 -12.88
N GLU A 483 -12.37 -8.13 -13.16
CA GLU A 483 -12.68 -9.49 -12.72
C GLU A 483 -11.70 -10.49 -13.33
N TYR A 484 -11.10 -11.35 -12.50
CA TYR A 484 -10.17 -12.36 -13.00
C TYR A 484 -10.89 -13.47 -13.79
N ASP A 485 -10.13 -14.10 -14.68
CA ASP A 485 -10.52 -15.27 -15.46
C ASP A 485 -9.93 -16.52 -14.81
N GLY A 486 -10.76 -17.52 -14.52
CA GLY A 486 -10.32 -18.75 -13.87
C GLY A 486 -11.45 -19.53 -13.20
N GLU A 487 -11.09 -20.40 -12.27
CA GLU A 487 -12.03 -21.04 -11.35
C GLU A 487 -12.33 -20.10 -10.16
N HIS A 488 -13.60 -20.02 -9.77
CA HIS A 488 -14.09 -19.15 -8.68
C HIS A 488 -14.51 -19.93 -7.44
N THR A 489 -14.49 -21.27 -7.53
CA THR A 489 -14.81 -22.18 -6.43
C THR A 489 -13.53 -22.59 -5.68
N GLN A 490 -13.53 -22.46 -4.36
CA GLN A 490 -12.43 -22.95 -3.53
C GLN A 490 -12.36 -24.50 -3.58
N PRO A 491 -11.20 -25.10 -3.93
CA PRO A 491 -10.98 -26.55 -3.81
C PRO A 491 -11.05 -27.02 -2.35
N GLU A 492 -11.60 -28.22 -2.13
CA GLU A 492 -11.70 -28.81 -0.78
C GLU A 492 -10.32 -28.99 -0.12
N ASP A 493 -9.30 -29.33 -0.91
CA ASP A 493 -7.93 -29.64 -0.49
C ASP A 493 -6.97 -28.43 -0.46
N TRP A 494 -7.48 -27.22 -0.68
CA TRP A 494 -6.66 -26.01 -0.87
C TRP A 494 -5.64 -25.80 0.28
N TRP A 495 -6.06 -26.03 1.53
CA TRP A 495 -5.20 -25.85 2.70
C TRP A 495 -4.10 -26.90 2.80
N GLU A 496 -4.37 -28.16 2.46
CA GLU A 496 -3.35 -29.21 2.48
C GLU A 496 -2.27 -28.91 1.43
N ALA A 497 -2.68 -28.63 0.20
CA ALA A 497 -1.77 -28.29 -0.89
C ALA A 497 -0.99 -26.98 -0.61
N PHE A 498 -1.60 -25.97 0.02
CA PHE A 498 -0.89 -24.75 0.44
C PHE A 498 0.23 -25.03 1.43
N TRP A 499 -0.04 -25.83 2.48
CA TRP A 499 0.98 -26.15 3.48
C TRP A 499 2.06 -27.09 2.95
N GLU A 500 1.72 -28.01 2.04
CA GLU A 500 2.71 -28.81 1.31
C GLU A 500 3.61 -27.92 0.44
N HIS A 501 3.03 -26.98 -0.31
CA HIS A 501 3.77 -26.03 -1.15
C HIS A 501 4.71 -25.14 -0.33
N SER A 502 4.25 -24.57 0.79
CA SER A 502 5.07 -23.73 1.67
C SER A 502 6.21 -24.54 2.33
N ALA A 503 5.95 -25.78 2.73
CA ALA A 503 6.99 -26.67 3.23
C ALA A 503 8.03 -27.01 2.14
N ASN A 504 7.58 -27.39 0.94
CA ASN A 504 8.43 -27.90 -0.14
C ASN A 504 9.23 -26.80 -0.86
N ARG A 505 8.62 -25.65 -1.19
CA ARG A 505 9.25 -24.57 -1.98
C ARG A 505 9.82 -23.43 -1.12
N GLN A 506 9.23 -23.16 0.03
CA GLN A 506 9.69 -22.08 0.92
C GLN A 506 10.45 -22.60 2.15
N GLY A 507 10.52 -23.92 2.37
CA GLY A 507 11.22 -24.51 3.52
C GLY A 507 10.64 -24.05 4.86
N LEU A 508 9.34 -23.73 4.90
CA LEU A 508 8.65 -23.20 6.08
C LEU A 508 7.43 -24.08 6.38
N GLY A 509 7.57 -24.99 7.34
CA GLY A 509 6.45 -25.82 7.79
C GLY A 509 5.38 -24.99 8.51
N ARG A 510 4.14 -25.46 8.48
CA ARG A 510 2.95 -24.79 9.07
C ARG A 510 3.17 -24.23 10.47
N ASP A 511 3.73 -25.02 11.39
CA ASP A 511 3.94 -24.57 12.77
C ASP A 511 5.00 -23.46 12.87
N ALA A 512 6.04 -23.50 12.03
CA ALA A 512 7.05 -22.46 11.96
C ALA A 512 6.50 -21.15 11.36
N ALA A 513 5.62 -21.24 10.36
CA ALA A 513 4.88 -20.11 9.82
C ALA A 513 3.97 -19.45 10.87
N ILE A 514 3.17 -20.26 11.60
CA ILE A 514 2.27 -19.77 12.65
C ILE A 514 3.05 -19.15 13.82
N ASP A 515 4.14 -19.78 14.27
CA ASP A 515 4.95 -19.25 15.36
C ASP A 515 5.76 -18.00 14.94
N LEU A 516 6.15 -17.87 13.67
CA LEU A 516 6.73 -16.63 13.11
C LEU A 516 5.70 -15.49 13.12
N LEU A 517 4.49 -15.75 12.63
CA LEU A 517 3.41 -14.76 12.61
C LEU A 517 3.07 -14.26 14.03
N ARG A 518 2.93 -15.19 14.99
CA ARG A 518 2.72 -14.84 16.41
C ARG A 518 3.81 -13.92 16.96
N ARG A 519 5.08 -14.20 16.66
CA ARG A 519 6.21 -13.37 17.11
C ARG A 519 6.13 -11.95 16.55
N LEU A 520 5.83 -11.78 15.26
CA LEU A 520 5.65 -10.47 14.61
C LEU A 520 4.50 -9.66 15.24
N ARG A 521 3.42 -10.33 15.66
CA ARG A 521 2.30 -9.71 16.38
C ARG A 521 2.58 -9.47 17.87
N GLY A 522 3.70 -9.97 18.41
CA GLY A 522 4.01 -9.94 19.84
C GLY A 522 3.17 -10.90 20.69
N GLU A 523 2.56 -11.92 20.09
CA GLU A 523 1.71 -12.93 20.75
C GLU A 523 2.53 -14.03 21.47
N ASN A 524 3.60 -13.63 22.16
CA ASN A 524 4.53 -14.52 22.87
C ASN A 524 3.95 -15.00 24.22
N GLY A 525 2.85 -15.76 24.16
CA GLY A 525 2.35 -16.56 25.28
C GLY A 525 2.83 -18.02 25.20
N PRO A 526 2.94 -18.75 26.33
CA PRO A 526 3.21 -20.18 26.30
C PRO A 526 2.10 -20.94 25.55
N LYS A 527 2.46 -22.02 24.86
CA LYS A 527 1.52 -23.03 24.38
C LYS A 527 1.07 -23.85 25.61
N GLU A 528 -0.08 -23.52 26.18
CA GLU A 528 -0.86 -24.42 27.05
C GLU A 528 -1.81 -25.30 26.20
#